data_AF-A0A3E1DYK8-F1
#
_entry.id   AF-A0A3E1DYK8-F1
#
_cell.length_a   1.000
_cell.length_b   1.000
_cell.length_c   1.000
_cell.angle_alpha   90.00
_cell.angle_beta   90.00
_cell.angle_gamma   90.00
#
_symmetry.space_group_name_H-M   'P 1'
#
loop_
_entity.id
_entity.type
_entity.pdbx_description
1 polymer ?
#
loop_
_entity_poly.entity_id
_entity_poly.type
_entity_poly.pdbx_seq_one_letter_code
_entity_poly.pdbx_strand_id
1 'polypeptide(L)'
;MVRLALSAIFLLGSGAFFLMAHAPLRPQAVQGFFRLSPPRSPEARVLEALKAANAVRVRAGLPKLKMHPELQVALDDYVREGVGGGLEGAFRFAGERLPSVRSLSGNFMNGASEERLLRELENWAEVLEPEHTHLAVQFFEEKGQEAPGCIAVLANVFPEFRPPMRSQGITGFFNRCRWCGAGHGVSVTGGGQTTLVVNCPKCERTSDLVATDSDGCWRRASEFLRPEIRDCAVQGMPDVMAIWTALVSNNRYQKDAERIGGTDSWTMPDETLRRGVGDCEDTSLALAQLLLERGYEVRVVLGKHKGQGHAWCVLRWEGATYLLETTSSQIFADRPPLVTEMKFDYVPDYQFDAERMYFKNFDGWTSEYWSEKNWAVTRGRSSLVAGVTSGFQPGANRGSVPASAVSHGHDASMPGPHLAKSSGTVHGSVDR
;
A
#
# COMPACT_ATOMS: atom_id res chain seq x y z
N MET A 1 42.53 18.92 -2.78
CA MET A 1 42.78 19.91 -1.71
C MET A 1 42.56 19.20 -0.38
N VAL A 2 43.52 18.42 0.12
CA VAL A 2 44.58 18.81 1.09
C VAL A 2 44.01 19.56 2.32
N ARG A 3 43.89 18.85 3.44
CA ARG A 3 44.65 19.16 4.67
C ARG A 3 44.73 17.95 5.60
N LEU A 4 45.93 17.39 5.63
CA LEU A 4 46.54 16.58 6.70
C LEU A 4 46.98 17.48 7.87
N ALA A 5 47.00 16.94 9.09
CA ALA A 5 48.02 17.11 10.14
C ALA A 5 47.42 16.70 11.51
N LEU A 6 48.11 16.09 12.48
CA LEU A 6 49.36 15.31 12.59
C LEU A 6 49.40 14.81 14.05
N SER A 7 50.13 13.71 14.25
CA SER A 7 50.26 12.90 15.46
C SER A 7 51.15 13.48 16.58
N ALA A 8 51.18 12.74 17.70
CA ALA A 8 52.35 12.44 18.58
C ALA A 8 52.71 13.49 19.68
N ILE A 9 53.28 13.20 20.87
CA ILE A 9 53.51 12.03 21.76
C ILE A 9 54.31 12.60 22.99
N PHE A 10 54.06 12.08 24.21
CA PHE A 10 54.97 11.92 25.38
C PHE A 10 55.51 13.05 26.32
N LEU A 11 55.55 12.65 27.62
CA LEU A 11 56.52 12.89 28.73
C LEU A 11 56.17 13.78 29.94
N LEU A 12 56.02 13.07 31.08
CA LEU A 12 56.58 13.25 32.46
C LEU A 12 56.58 14.63 33.15
N GLY A 13 56.06 14.63 34.39
CA GLY A 13 56.26 15.67 35.39
C GLY A 13 56.07 15.13 36.82
N SER A 14 57.08 15.35 37.65
CA SER A 14 57.41 14.74 38.93
C SER A 14 56.59 15.17 40.16
N GLY A 15 56.35 14.21 41.06
CA GLY A 15 56.59 14.24 42.52
C GLY A 15 56.22 15.45 43.39
N ALA A 16 55.39 15.20 44.41
CA ALA A 16 55.58 15.74 45.77
C ALA A 16 54.87 14.87 46.82
N PHE A 17 55.64 14.39 47.80
CA PHE A 17 55.20 13.67 48.99
C PHE A 17 54.57 14.65 50.01
N PHE A 18 53.43 14.29 50.60
CA PHE A 18 53.03 14.82 51.91
C PHE A 18 52.40 13.70 52.75
N LEU A 19 53.13 13.31 53.80
CA LEU A 19 52.68 12.45 54.89
C LEU A 19 51.90 13.30 55.90
N MET A 20 50.64 12.94 56.20
CA MET A 20 50.00 13.29 57.47
C MET A 20 49.19 12.12 58.01
N ALA A 21 49.25 12.02 59.35
CA ALA A 21 48.99 10.84 60.14
C ALA A 21 47.51 10.59 60.47
N HIS A 22 47.28 9.35 60.93
CA HIS A 22 46.03 8.67 61.24
C HIS A 22 45.09 9.35 62.26
N ALA A 23 43.78 9.11 62.04
CA ALA A 23 42.79 8.89 63.10
C ALA A 23 42.00 7.60 62.77
N PRO A 24 41.81 6.65 63.72
CA PRO A 24 41.08 5.42 63.47
C PRO A 24 39.56 5.64 63.60
N LEU A 25 38.84 5.55 62.48
CA LEU A 25 37.37 5.47 62.47
C LEU A 25 36.93 4.01 62.66
N ARG A 26 36.06 3.79 63.65
CA ARG A 26 35.45 2.50 63.98
C ARG A 26 34.60 1.97 62.81
N PRO A 27 34.66 0.68 62.46
CA PRO A 27 33.75 0.09 61.49
C PRO A 27 32.35 -0.04 62.12
N GLN A 28 31.41 0.82 61.71
CA GLN A 28 29.99 0.52 61.87
C GLN A 28 29.61 -0.51 60.81
N ALA A 29 29.29 -1.72 61.25
CA ALA A 29 28.67 -2.73 60.41
C ALA A 29 27.26 -2.27 60.04
N VAL A 30 27.13 -1.53 58.95
CA VAL A 30 25.84 -1.28 58.30
C VAL A 30 25.47 -2.58 57.59
N GLN A 31 24.75 -3.46 58.29
CA GLN A 31 23.96 -4.51 57.64
C GLN A 31 22.79 -3.82 56.92
N GLY A 32 23.11 -3.15 55.82
CA GLY A 32 22.13 -2.71 54.84
C GLY A 32 21.59 -3.95 54.16
N PHE A 33 20.43 -4.42 54.61
CA PHE A 33 19.59 -5.31 53.81
C PHE A 33 19.25 -4.56 52.53
N PHE A 34 20.06 -4.73 51.49
CA PHE A 34 19.68 -4.41 50.13
C PHE A 34 18.49 -5.31 49.81
N ARG A 35 17.27 -4.78 49.97
CA ARG A 35 16.07 -5.39 49.39
C ARG A 35 16.27 -5.33 47.88
N LEU A 36 16.79 -6.41 47.32
CA LEU A 36 16.77 -6.64 45.89
C LEU A 36 15.31 -6.50 45.45
N SER A 37 15.03 -5.53 44.59
CA SER A 37 13.70 -5.43 44.00
C SER A 37 13.43 -6.73 43.24
N PRO A 38 12.19 -7.25 43.27
CA PRO A 38 11.87 -8.46 42.54
C PRO A 38 12.22 -8.30 41.05
N PRO A 39 12.66 -9.38 40.38
CA PRO A 39 13.01 -9.32 38.97
C PRO A 39 11.81 -8.81 38.16
N ARG A 40 12.07 -7.84 37.29
CA ARG A 40 11.06 -7.26 36.41
C ARG A 40 10.61 -8.30 35.38
N SER A 41 9.33 -8.31 35.05
CA SER A 41 8.81 -9.11 33.93
C SER A 41 9.50 -8.70 32.62
N PRO A 42 9.73 -9.61 31.65
CA PRO A 42 10.35 -9.29 30.37
C PRO A 42 9.75 -8.05 29.67
N GLU A 43 8.41 -7.96 29.62
CA GLU A 43 7.70 -6.82 29.03
C GLU A 43 8.03 -5.47 29.69
N ALA A 44 8.23 -5.47 31.01
CA ALA A 44 8.57 -4.25 31.75
C ALA A 44 9.98 -3.77 31.38
N ARG A 45 10.91 -4.70 31.18
CA ARG A 45 12.29 -4.41 30.76
C ARG A 45 12.32 -3.82 29.35
N VAL A 46 11.56 -4.39 28.42
CA VAL A 46 11.39 -3.85 27.05
C VAL A 46 10.82 -2.43 27.07
N LEU A 47 9.78 -2.20 27.88
CA LEU A 47 9.17 -0.88 28.00
C LEU A 47 10.13 0.16 28.60
N GLU A 48 10.98 -0.23 29.55
CA GLU A 48 12.01 0.65 30.11
C GLU A 48 13.11 0.96 29.11
N ALA A 49 13.58 -0.02 28.34
CA ALA A 49 14.50 0.20 27.23
C ALA A 49 13.93 1.18 26.20
N LEU A 50 12.66 1.01 25.81
CA LEU A 50 11.96 1.93 24.92
C LEU A 50 11.84 3.35 25.50
N LYS A 51 11.58 3.47 26.81
CA LYS A 51 11.54 4.77 27.50
C LYS A 51 12.92 5.45 27.50
N ALA A 52 13.99 4.70 27.78
CA ALA A 52 15.36 5.19 27.80
C ALA A 52 15.77 5.74 26.42
N ALA A 53 15.59 4.94 25.36
CA ALA A 53 15.86 5.36 23.98
C ALA A 53 15.03 6.60 23.58
N ASN A 54 13.75 6.63 23.93
CA ASN A 54 12.88 7.78 23.62
C ASN A 54 13.21 9.04 24.41
N ALA A 55 13.77 8.93 25.61
CA ALA A 55 14.21 10.10 26.37
C ALA A 55 15.32 10.87 25.62
N VAL A 56 16.25 10.14 24.99
CA VAL A 56 17.33 10.70 24.18
C VAL A 56 16.78 11.34 22.90
N ARG A 57 15.88 10.66 22.19
CA ARG A 57 15.25 11.19 20.96
C ARG A 57 14.43 12.44 21.18
N VAL A 58 13.64 12.50 22.25
CA VAL A 58 12.84 13.70 22.58
C VAL A 58 13.74 14.90 22.85
N ARG A 59 14.87 14.72 23.56
CA ARG A 59 15.85 15.80 23.77
C ARG A 59 16.47 16.29 22.47
N ALA A 60 16.60 15.42 21.47
CA ALA A 60 17.09 15.75 20.13
C ALA A 60 16.01 16.28 19.17
N GLY A 61 14.76 16.42 19.60
CA GLY A 61 13.66 16.86 18.73
C GLY A 61 13.18 15.82 17.72
N LEU A 62 13.49 14.53 17.95
CA LEU A 62 13.11 13.44 17.05
C LEU A 62 11.79 12.77 17.46
N PRO A 63 11.03 12.19 16.51
CA PRO A 63 9.86 11.38 16.83
C PRO A 63 10.22 10.18 17.70
N LYS A 64 9.31 9.81 18.62
CA LYS A 64 9.48 8.63 19.48
C LYS A 64 9.47 7.34 18.65
N LEU A 65 10.37 6.43 18.98
CA LEU A 65 10.36 5.03 18.56
C LEU A 65 9.13 4.32 19.15
N LYS A 66 8.60 3.38 18.37
CA LYS A 66 7.50 2.50 18.76
C LYS A 66 8.03 1.09 18.99
N MET A 67 7.32 0.29 19.79
CA MET A 67 7.57 -1.15 19.83
C MET A 67 6.97 -1.78 18.57
N HIS A 68 7.69 -2.71 17.93
CA HIS A 68 7.16 -3.51 16.82
C HIS A 68 6.89 -4.94 17.28
N PRO A 69 5.62 -5.34 17.54
CA PRO A 69 5.31 -6.62 18.18
C PRO A 69 5.89 -7.83 17.45
N GLU A 70 5.78 -7.89 16.12
CA GLU A 70 6.31 -9.03 15.36
C GLU A 70 7.84 -9.08 15.35
N LEU A 71 8.51 -7.92 15.49
CA LEU A 71 9.97 -7.86 15.59
C LEU A 71 10.44 -8.29 16.96
N GLN A 72 9.70 -7.89 18.00
CA GLN A 72 9.94 -8.34 19.36
C GLN A 72 9.78 -9.87 19.45
N VAL A 73 8.69 -10.43 18.93
CA VAL A 73 8.48 -11.89 18.90
C VAL A 73 9.60 -12.60 18.14
N ALA A 74 10.01 -12.08 16.97
CA ALA A 74 11.13 -12.66 16.21
C ALA A 74 12.44 -12.63 17.02
N LEU A 75 12.70 -11.55 17.77
CA LEU A 75 13.90 -11.46 18.59
C LEU A 75 13.85 -12.38 19.82
N ASP A 76 12.67 -12.52 20.44
CA ASP A 76 12.44 -13.45 21.55
C ASP A 76 12.68 -14.90 21.11
N ASP A 77 12.18 -15.27 19.93
CA ASP A 77 12.36 -16.59 19.35
C ASP A 77 13.84 -16.85 19.01
N TYR A 78 14.54 -15.87 18.42
CA TYR A 78 15.98 -15.97 18.13
C TYR A 78 16.80 -16.25 19.40
N VAL A 79 16.54 -15.51 20.48
CA VAL A 79 17.22 -15.73 21.77
C VAL A 79 16.89 -17.10 22.36
N ARG A 80 15.63 -17.55 22.23
CA ARG A 80 15.18 -18.86 22.75
C ARG A 80 15.82 -20.04 22.01
N GLU A 81 16.02 -19.91 20.70
CA GLU A 81 16.71 -20.91 19.88
C GLU A 81 18.24 -20.95 20.13
N GLY A 82 18.74 -19.98 20.88
CA GLY A 82 20.15 -19.79 21.20
C GLY A 82 20.77 -18.73 20.30
N VAL A 83 21.56 -17.84 20.89
CA VAL A 83 22.18 -16.67 20.24
C VAL A 83 23.34 -17.08 19.31
N GLY A 84 23.07 -18.00 18.37
CA GLY A 84 24.01 -18.45 17.36
C GLY A 84 24.20 -17.35 16.31
N GLY A 85 25.44 -16.90 16.11
CA GLY A 85 25.77 -15.90 15.10
C GLY A 85 25.58 -14.44 15.50
N GLY A 86 25.29 -14.16 16.79
CA GLY A 86 25.21 -12.81 17.33
C GLY A 86 24.25 -11.89 16.56
N LEU A 87 24.65 -10.64 16.35
CA LEU A 87 23.78 -9.63 15.74
C LEU A 87 23.40 -9.97 14.28
N GLU A 88 24.31 -10.57 13.51
CA GLU A 88 24.03 -10.97 12.13
C GLU A 88 22.96 -12.08 12.08
N GLY A 89 23.02 -13.02 13.03
CA GLY A 89 21.99 -14.05 13.20
C GLY A 89 20.62 -13.44 13.49
N ALA A 90 20.56 -12.47 14.39
CA ALA A 90 19.32 -11.75 14.71
C ALA A 90 18.74 -11.01 13.49
N PHE A 91 19.58 -10.32 12.70
CA PHE A 91 19.13 -9.60 11.50
C PHE A 91 18.60 -10.54 10.43
N ARG A 92 19.28 -11.66 10.18
CA ARG A 92 18.82 -12.67 9.24
C ARG A 92 17.48 -13.24 9.68
N PHE A 93 17.37 -13.62 10.95
CA PHE A 93 16.16 -14.20 11.54
C PHE A 93 14.95 -13.26 11.46
N ALA A 94 15.17 -11.96 11.72
CA ALA A 94 14.13 -10.93 11.62
C ALA A 94 13.76 -10.62 10.16
N GLY A 95 14.75 -10.43 9.28
CA GLY A 95 14.55 -10.08 7.88
C GLY A 95 13.76 -11.14 7.09
N GLU A 96 13.98 -12.42 7.39
CA GLU A 96 13.24 -13.53 6.76
C GLU A 96 11.75 -13.57 7.16
N ARG A 97 11.42 -13.09 8.37
CA ARG A 97 10.05 -13.15 8.92
C ARG A 97 9.25 -11.87 8.72
N LEU A 98 9.92 -10.73 8.53
CA LEU A 98 9.31 -9.40 8.62
C LEU A 98 9.46 -8.62 7.32
N PRO A 99 8.63 -8.89 6.30
CA PRO A 99 8.71 -8.21 5.01
C PRO A 99 8.34 -6.72 5.07
N SER A 100 7.87 -6.22 6.21
CA SER A 100 7.62 -4.80 6.48
C SER A 100 8.88 -4.04 6.91
N VAL A 101 9.95 -4.73 7.30
CA VAL A 101 11.21 -4.12 7.72
C VAL A 101 12.03 -3.74 6.48
N ARG A 102 12.39 -2.46 6.39
CA ARG A 102 13.24 -1.91 5.32
C ARG A 102 14.72 -2.01 5.64
N SER A 103 15.09 -1.63 6.86
CA SER A 103 16.46 -1.70 7.34
C SER A 103 16.49 -1.98 8.83
N LEU A 104 17.58 -2.60 9.26
CA LEU A 104 17.85 -2.94 10.65
C LEU A 104 19.20 -2.35 11.04
N SER A 105 19.25 -1.79 12.24
CA SER A 105 20.48 -1.46 12.96
C SER A 105 20.39 -2.13 14.32
N GLY A 106 21.51 -2.48 14.93
CA GLY A 106 21.45 -3.26 16.14
C GLY A 106 22.73 -3.23 16.92
N ASN A 107 22.60 -3.55 18.20
CA ASN A 107 23.71 -3.52 19.14
C ASN A 107 23.60 -4.71 20.08
N PHE A 108 24.74 -5.34 20.32
CA PHE A 108 24.90 -6.43 21.27
C PHE A 108 25.66 -5.89 22.47
N MET A 109 24.98 -5.80 23.61
CA MET A 109 25.50 -5.19 24.83
C MET A 109 25.65 -6.25 25.92
N ASN A 110 26.80 -6.21 26.61
CA ASN A 110 27.09 -7.05 27.76
C ASN A 110 27.37 -6.14 28.96
N GLY A 111 26.69 -6.38 30.08
CA GLY A 111 26.76 -5.48 31.22
C GLY A 111 26.63 -6.22 32.53
N ALA A 112 27.38 -5.78 33.55
CA ALA A 112 27.29 -6.32 34.90
C ALA A 112 25.91 -6.12 35.55
N SER A 113 25.07 -5.23 35.01
CA SER A 113 23.69 -5.02 35.48
C SER A 113 22.79 -4.51 34.36
N GLU A 114 21.48 -4.67 34.55
CA GLU A 114 20.46 -4.15 33.62
C GLU A 114 20.51 -2.62 33.50
N GLU A 115 20.74 -1.89 34.58
CA GLU A 115 20.87 -0.43 34.56
C GLU A 115 22.05 0.01 33.70
N ARG A 116 23.12 -0.79 33.65
CA ARG A 116 24.24 -0.51 32.75
C ARG A 116 23.84 -0.72 31.29
N LEU A 117 23.15 -1.82 30.98
CA LEU A 117 22.66 -2.09 29.63
C LEU A 117 21.71 -0.98 29.13
N LEU A 118 20.81 -0.49 30.00
CA LEU A 118 19.93 0.63 29.69
C LEU A 118 20.71 1.93 29.43
N ARG A 119 21.77 2.22 30.21
CA ARG A 119 22.65 3.37 29.94
C ARG A 119 23.42 3.21 28.63
N GLU A 120 23.84 2.01 28.29
CA GLU A 120 24.50 1.75 27.00
C GLU A 120 23.53 2.00 25.83
N LEU A 121 22.26 1.60 25.97
CA LEU A 121 21.22 1.91 24.99
C LEU A 121 20.97 3.42 24.83
N GLU A 122 21.00 4.20 25.91
CA GLU A 122 20.87 5.67 25.84
C GLU A 122 22.03 6.33 25.09
N ASN A 123 23.21 5.72 25.11
CA ASN A 123 24.41 6.23 24.45
C ASN A 123 24.62 5.65 23.05
N TRP A 124 23.72 4.80 22.57
CA TRP A 124 23.80 4.20 21.24
C TRP A 124 23.43 5.23 20.17
N ALA A 125 24.40 5.61 19.34
CA ALA A 125 24.27 6.73 18.40
C ALA A 125 23.12 6.55 17.39
N GLU A 126 22.88 5.33 16.94
CA GLU A 126 21.86 4.96 15.96
C GLU A 126 20.45 5.18 16.50
N VAL A 127 20.26 5.27 17.83
CA VAL A 127 18.99 5.71 18.42
C VAL A 127 18.62 7.13 17.97
N LEU A 128 19.58 7.94 17.53
CA LEU A 128 19.36 9.29 16.99
C LEU A 128 19.16 9.33 15.47
N GLU A 129 19.20 8.20 14.77
CA GLU A 129 18.93 8.15 13.33
C GLU A 129 17.43 8.38 13.05
N PRO A 130 17.06 9.42 12.28
CA PRO A 130 15.65 9.78 12.05
C PRO A 130 14.85 8.70 11.31
N GLU A 131 15.50 7.89 10.49
CA GLU A 131 14.89 6.82 9.68
C GLU A 131 14.37 5.65 10.50
N HIS A 132 14.90 5.45 11.71
CA HIS A 132 14.42 4.40 12.60
C HIS A 132 13.12 4.82 13.27
N THR A 133 12.13 3.95 13.14
CA THR A 133 10.77 4.18 13.63
C THR A 133 10.39 3.24 14.76
N HIS A 134 11.09 2.10 14.88
CA HIS A 134 10.79 1.07 15.86
C HIS A 134 12.03 0.56 16.58
N LEU A 135 11.82 -0.01 17.77
CA LEU A 135 12.82 -0.68 18.59
C LEU A 135 12.25 -2.01 19.11
N ALA A 136 13.06 -3.06 19.04
CA ALA A 136 12.89 -4.31 19.76
C ALA A 136 14.12 -4.57 20.63
N VAL A 137 13.93 -5.11 21.82
CA VAL A 137 15.01 -5.35 22.77
C VAL A 137 14.78 -6.68 23.45
N GLN A 138 15.81 -7.50 23.54
CA GLN A 138 15.74 -8.76 24.27
C GLN A 138 16.93 -8.93 25.20
N PHE A 139 16.62 -9.12 26.48
CA PHE A 139 17.58 -9.42 27.52
C PHE A 139 17.71 -10.92 27.69
N PHE A 140 18.92 -11.42 27.93
CA PHE A 140 19.17 -12.84 28.10
C PHE A 140 20.34 -13.08 29.05
N GLU A 141 20.43 -14.32 29.54
CA GLU A 141 21.55 -14.81 30.33
C GLU A 141 22.30 -15.83 29.48
N GLU A 142 23.56 -15.55 29.16
CA GLU A 142 24.39 -16.47 28.40
C GLU A 142 24.93 -17.56 29.33
N LYS A 143 24.74 -18.84 28.97
CA LYS A 143 25.24 -19.96 29.78
C LYS A 143 26.76 -19.84 29.96
N GLY A 144 27.19 -19.69 31.21
CA GLY A 144 28.61 -19.58 31.57
C GLY A 144 29.13 -18.14 31.63
N GLN A 145 28.31 -17.13 31.35
CA GLN A 145 28.62 -15.75 31.69
C GLN A 145 27.89 -15.35 32.98
N GLU A 146 28.59 -14.62 33.85
CA GLU A 146 28.02 -14.09 35.10
C GLU A 146 27.16 -12.84 34.87
N ALA A 147 27.24 -12.23 33.69
CA ALA A 147 26.63 -10.95 33.38
C ALA A 147 25.47 -11.09 32.38
N PRO A 148 24.34 -10.38 32.58
CA PRO A 148 23.26 -10.34 31.60
C PRO A 148 23.71 -9.70 30.28
N GLY A 149 23.20 -10.25 29.18
CA GLY A 149 23.33 -9.72 27.83
C GLY A 149 22.04 -9.05 27.36
N CYS A 150 22.15 -8.20 26.35
CA CYS A 150 21.04 -7.54 25.68
C CYS A 150 21.31 -7.41 24.18
N ILE A 151 20.34 -7.80 23.36
CA ILE A 151 20.29 -7.45 21.94
C ILE A 151 19.24 -6.37 21.77
N ALA A 152 19.63 -5.22 21.24
CA ALA A 152 18.73 -4.17 20.82
C ALA A 152 18.74 -4.05 19.29
N VAL A 153 17.56 -3.96 18.68
CA VAL A 153 17.39 -3.84 17.23
C VAL A 153 16.48 -2.65 16.94
N LEU A 154 17.03 -1.65 16.26
CA LEU A 154 16.28 -0.56 15.65
C LEU A 154 15.84 -0.97 14.25
N ALA A 155 14.60 -0.63 13.90
CA ALA A 155 14.05 -0.93 12.59
C ALA A 155 13.47 0.32 11.92
N ASN A 156 13.77 0.47 10.64
CA ASN A 156 12.98 1.27 9.73
C ASN A 156 11.90 0.37 9.14
N VAL A 157 10.64 0.56 9.55
CA VAL A 157 9.51 -0.25 9.09
C VAL A 157 8.71 0.56 8.09
N PHE A 158 8.38 -0.05 6.94
CA PHE A 158 7.48 0.55 5.97
C PHE A 158 6.11 0.82 6.62
N PRO A 159 5.55 2.03 6.47
CA PRO A 159 4.21 2.32 6.95
C PRO A 159 3.20 1.45 6.20
N GLU A 160 2.15 0.97 6.88
CA GLU A 160 1.04 0.30 6.21
C GLU A 160 0.41 1.24 5.17
N PHE A 161 0.18 0.74 3.95
CA PHE A 161 -0.48 1.52 2.92
C PHE A 161 -1.95 1.77 3.28
N ARG A 162 -2.23 2.98 3.77
CA ARG A 162 -3.57 3.45 4.15
C ARG A 162 -3.94 4.69 3.34
N PRO A 163 -4.62 4.53 2.21
CA PRO A 163 -5.05 5.64 1.39
C PRO A 163 -6.10 6.52 2.07
N PRO A 164 -6.11 7.84 1.80
CA PRO A 164 -5.04 8.57 1.10
C PRO A 164 -3.78 8.67 1.99
N MET A 165 -2.61 8.32 1.44
CA MET A 165 -1.34 8.43 2.16
C MET A 165 -0.53 9.61 1.58
N ARG A 166 -0.29 10.66 2.35
CA ARG A 166 0.50 11.82 1.87
C ARG A 166 1.88 11.37 1.41
N SER A 167 2.26 11.73 0.19
CA SER A 167 3.56 11.41 -0.40
C SER A 167 4.75 12.11 0.29
N GLN A 168 4.49 13.17 1.08
CA GLN A 168 5.53 14.01 1.65
C GLN A 168 6.53 13.20 2.50
N GLY A 169 7.73 13.00 1.95
CA GLY A 169 8.84 12.31 2.60
C GLY A 169 8.69 10.79 2.71
N ILE A 170 7.59 10.20 2.23
CA ILE A 170 7.41 8.75 2.25
C ILE A 170 8.12 8.15 1.05
N THR A 171 9.18 7.40 1.33
CA THR A 171 10.00 6.71 0.32
C THR A 171 9.56 5.27 0.09
N GLY A 172 8.45 4.86 0.70
CA GLY A 172 7.84 3.56 0.49
C GLY A 172 6.75 3.20 1.48
N PHE A 173 6.04 2.12 1.22
CA PHE A 173 4.94 1.62 2.04
C PHE A 173 4.90 0.09 2.04
N PHE A 174 4.26 -0.49 3.04
CA PHE A 174 4.03 -1.91 3.13
C PHE A 174 2.76 -2.26 2.37
N ASN A 175 2.87 -3.20 1.44
CA ASN A 175 1.76 -3.73 0.66
C ASN A 175 1.55 -5.21 0.98
N ARG A 176 0.28 -5.63 0.95
CA ARG A 176 -0.09 -7.03 1.01
C ARG A 176 -0.60 -7.47 -0.36
N CYS A 177 0.07 -8.46 -0.95
CA CYS A 177 -0.30 -8.98 -2.26
C CYS A 177 -1.74 -9.53 -2.23
N ARG A 178 -2.57 -9.05 -3.15
CA ARG A 178 -3.97 -9.47 -3.27
C ARG A 178 -4.16 -10.89 -3.81
N TRP A 179 -3.10 -11.47 -4.39
CA TRP A 179 -3.12 -12.83 -4.93
C TRP A 179 -2.76 -13.90 -3.90
N CYS A 180 -1.63 -13.73 -3.21
CA CYS A 180 -1.07 -14.75 -2.33
C CYS A 180 -1.04 -14.34 -0.85
N GLY A 181 -1.50 -13.12 -0.51
CA GLY A 181 -1.55 -12.60 0.86
C GLY A 181 -0.19 -12.20 1.44
N ALA A 182 0.91 -12.38 0.70
CA ALA A 182 2.26 -12.07 1.18
C ALA A 182 2.48 -10.56 1.32
N GLY A 183 3.00 -10.16 2.48
CA GLY A 183 3.48 -8.80 2.72
C GLY A 183 4.79 -8.53 2.00
N HIS A 184 5.00 -7.30 1.54
CA HIS A 184 6.26 -6.80 1.01
C HIS A 184 6.33 -5.29 1.10
N GLY A 185 7.53 -4.76 1.31
CA GLY A 185 7.82 -3.34 1.16
C GLY A 185 7.81 -2.91 -0.31
N VAL A 186 7.21 -1.76 -0.58
CA VAL A 186 7.24 -1.08 -1.87
C VAL A 186 8.03 0.20 -1.67
N SER A 187 9.18 0.32 -2.33
CA SER A 187 9.96 1.57 -2.31
C SER A 187 9.56 2.44 -3.50
N VAL A 188 9.35 3.73 -3.24
CA VAL A 188 9.13 4.73 -4.28
C VAL A 188 10.47 5.38 -4.57
N THR A 189 11.04 5.10 -5.74
CA THR A 189 12.35 5.64 -6.13
C THR A 189 12.17 6.83 -7.07
N GLY A 190 12.67 7.99 -6.65
CA GLY A 190 12.67 9.22 -7.45
C GLY A 190 11.43 10.08 -7.23
N GLY A 191 11.65 11.37 -6.96
CA GLY A 191 10.58 12.34 -6.65
C GLY A 191 9.68 12.72 -7.83
N GLY A 192 9.69 11.96 -8.92
CA GLY A 192 8.87 12.18 -10.11
C GLY A 192 8.01 10.99 -10.52
N GLN A 193 8.14 9.83 -9.85
CA GLN A 193 7.20 8.73 -10.08
C GLN A 193 5.92 8.99 -9.30
N THR A 194 4.83 9.12 -10.04
CA THR A 194 3.49 9.42 -9.54
C THR A 194 2.53 8.27 -9.78
N THR A 195 2.82 7.37 -10.71
CA THR A 195 2.11 6.10 -10.92
C THR A 195 3.06 4.92 -10.73
N LEU A 196 2.62 3.91 -9.96
CA LEU A 196 3.41 2.71 -9.65
C LEU A 196 2.59 1.44 -9.89
N VAL A 197 3.16 0.56 -10.70
CA VAL A 197 2.71 -0.82 -10.88
C VAL A 197 3.36 -1.68 -9.79
N VAL A 198 2.56 -2.22 -8.87
CA VAL A 198 3.06 -2.92 -7.69
C VAL A 198 3.10 -4.43 -7.95
N ASN A 199 4.29 -4.97 -8.21
CA ASN A 199 4.51 -6.40 -8.40
C ASN A 199 4.83 -7.10 -7.08
N CYS A 200 4.22 -8.27 -6.85
CA CYS A 200 4.51 -9.07 -5.68
C CYS A 200 5.80 -9.89 -5.88
N PRO A 201 6.82 -9.78 -5.02
CA PRO A 201 8.06 -10.54 -5.17
C PRO A 201 7.88 -12.05 -4.93
N LYS A 202 6.82 -12.48 -4.23
CA LYS A 202 6.60 -13.89 -3.92
C LYS A 202 5.95 -14.66 -5.07
N CYS A 203 4.96 -14.07 -5.74
CA CYS A 203 4.21 -14.74 -6.81
C CYS A 203 4.41 -14.09 -8.18
N GLU A 204 5.24 -13.06 -8.27
CA GLU A 204 5.65 -12.34 -9.49
C GLU A 204 4.51 -11.69 -10.27
N ARG A 205 3.30 -11.65 -9.69
CA ARG A 205 2.12 -11.03 -10.30
C ARG A 205 2.02 -9.57 -9.91
N THR A 206 1.58 -8.74 -10.85
CA THR A 206 1.10 -7.39 -10.56
C THR A 206 -0.07 -7.47 -9.60
N SER A 207 0.10 -6.92 -8.41
CA SER A 207 -0.84 -7.01 -7.29
C SER A 207 -1.66 -5.74 -7.09
N ASP A 208 -1.15 -4.60 -7.57
CA ASP A 208 -1.85 -3.33 -7.45
C ASP A 208 -1.36 -2.28 -8.46
N LEU A 209 -2.12 -1.21 -8.57
CA LEU A 209 -1.76 0.01 -9.27
C LEU A 209 -2.06 1.19 -8.36
N VAL A 210 -1.05 1.98 -8.04
CA VAL A 210 -1.20 3.16 -7.19
C VAL A 210 -0.76 4.42 -7.93
N ALA A 211 -1.45 5.51 -7.72
CA ALA A 211 -1.11 6.81 -8.28
C ALA A 211 -1.23 7.93 -7.22
N THR A 212 -0.51 9.02 -7.39
CA THR A 212 -0.66 10.23 -6.58
C THR A 212 -1.80 11.08 -7.10
N ASP A 213 -2.64 11.59 -6.21
CA ASP A 213 -3.62 12.61 -6.56
C ASP A 213 -3.02 14.03 -6.65
N SER A 214 -3.84 15.02 -6.99
CA SER A 214 -3.48 16.44 -7.07
C SER A 214 -3.01 17.05 -5.74
N ASP A 215 -3.37 16.45 -4.60
CA ASP A 215 -2.88 16.81 -3.25
C ASP A 215 -1.57 16.07 -2.88
N GLY A 216 -1.03 15.28 -3.82
CA GLY A 216 0.15 14.44 -3.61
C GLY A 216 -0.12 13.27 -2.67
N CYS A 217 -1.35 12.80 -2.53
CA CYS A 217 -1.67 11.60 -1.76
C CYS A 217 -1.67 10.36 -2.65
N TRP A 218 -0.98 9.31 -2.21
CA TRP A 218 -1.04 8.00 -2.85
C TRP A 218 -2.41 7.35 -2.64
N ARG A 219 -2.98 6.87 -3.75
CA ARG A 219 -4.25 6.16 -3.85
C ARG A 219 -4.11 4.94 -4.74
N ARG A 220 -4.94 3.93 -4.54
CA ARG A 220 -5.10 2.85 -5.52
C ARG A 220 -5.94 3.37 -6.68
N ALA A 221 -5.72 2.85 -7.89
CA ALA A 221 -6.46 3.30 -9.08
C ALA A 221 -7.99 3.25 -8.89
N SER A 222 -8.51 2.18 -8.28
CA SER A 222 -9.95 2.06 -7.96
C SER A 222 -10.48 3.09 -6.95
N GLU A 223 -9.62 3.75 -6.18
CA GLU A 223 -10.04 4.76 -5.17
C GLU A 223 -10.28 6.14 -5.77
N PHE A 224 -9.91 6.36 -7.04
CA PHE A 224 -10.29 7.56 -7.78
C PHE A 224 -11.77 7.53 -8.21
N LEU A 225 -12.40 6.35 -8.20
CA LEU A 225 -13.82 6.16 -8.47
C LEU A 225 -14.61 5.94 -7.18
N ARG A 226 -15.82 6.48 -7.14
CA ARG A 226 -16.76 6.30 -6.02
C ARG A 226 -17.70 5.13 -6.34
N PRO A 227 -17.95 4.23 -5.38
CA PRO A 227 -18.84 3.08 -5.57
C PRO A 227 -20.33 3.48 -5.53
N GLU A 228 -20.63 4.74 -5.24
CA GLU A 228 -21.99 5.26 -5.14
C GLU A 228 -22.65 5.29 -6.52
N ILE A 229 -23.35 4.20 -6.83
CA ILE A 229 -24.27 4.14 -7.97
C ILE A 229 -25.56 4.85 -7.52
N ARG A 230 -25.98 5.88 -8.26
CA ARG A 230 -27.32 6.42 -8.04
C ARG A 230 -28.33 5.45 -8.66
N ASP A 231 -29.43 5.22 -7.97
CA ASP A 231 -30.56 4.46 -8.50
C ASP A 231 -31.30 5.30 -9.55
N CYS A 232 -30.65 5.54 -10.69
CA CYS A 232 -31.28 6.11 -11.86
C CYS A 232 -31.35 5.03 -12.93
N ALA A 233 -32.52 4.93 -13.55
CA ALA A 233 -32.75 3.98 -14.62
C ALA A 233 -31.79 4.28 -15.78
N VAL A 234 -31.12 3.23 -16.26
CA VAL A 234 -30.26 3.34 -17.43
C VAL A 234 -31.10 3.74 -18.65
N GLN A 235 -30.72 4.83 -19.31
CA GLN A 235 -31.52 5.44 -20.39
C GLN A 235 -31.10 5.00 -21.80
N GLY A 236 -30.16 4.06 -21.89
CA GLY A 236 -29.68 3.49 -23.16
C GLY A 236 -28.53 4.25 -23.80
N MET A 237 -28.21 3.92 -25.05
CA MET A 237 -27.08 4.50 -25.79
C MET A 237 -27.15 6.02 -25.99
N PRO A 238 -28.33 6.66 -26.21
CA PRO A 238 -28.39 8.12 -26.34
C PRO A 238 -27.87 8.87 -25.11
N ASP A 239 -28.10 8.36 -23.90
CA ASP A 239 -27.57 8.96 -22.67
C ASP A 239 -26.06 8.77 -22.54
N VAL A 240 -25.53 7.59 -22.92
CA VAL A 240 -24.07 7.36 -23.02
C VAL A 240 -23.43 8.37 -23.96
N MET A 241 -24.01 8.56 -25.14
CA MET A 241 -23.51 9.51 -26.13
C MET A 241 -23.58 10.95 -25.63
N ALA A 242 -24.67 11.34 -24.95
CA ALA A 242 -24.82 12.66 -24.37
C ALA A 242 -23.76 12.93 -23.29
N ILE A 243 -23.54 11.98 -22.38
CA ILE A 243 -22.53 12.08 -21.32
C ILE A 243 -21.12 12.18 -21.91
N TRP A 244 -20.77 11.27 -22.83
CA TRP A 244 -19.45 11.24 -23.46
C TRP A 244 -19.18 12.51 -24.27
N THR A 245 -20.14 12.94 -25.09
CA THR A 245 -20.04 14.16 -25.90
C THR A 245 -19.92 15.41 -25.02
N ALA A 246 -20.71 15.50 -23.96
CA ALA A 246 -20.64 16.61 -23.02
C ALA A 246 -19.27 16.67 -22.35
N LEU A 247 -18.70 15.53 -21.93
CA LEU A 247 -17.37 15.51 -21.32
C LEU A 247 -16.30 16.00 -22.30
N VAL A 248 -16.22 15.39 -23.50
CA VAL A 248 -15.21 15.72 -24.52
C VAL A 248 -15.33 17.18 -24.98
N SER A 249 -16.55 17.70 -25.12
CA SER A 249 -16.77 19.08 -25.57
C SER A 249 -16.42 20.12 -24.51
N ASN A 250 -16.46 19.76 -23.22
CA ASN A 250 -16.21 20.68 -22.10
C ASN A 250 -14.84 20.47 -21.43
N ASN A 251 -14.03 19.50 -21.87
CA ASN A 251 -12.70 19.25 -21.34
C ASN A 251 -11.63 19.41 -22.41
N ARG A 252 -10.64 20.26 -22.16
CA ARG A 252 -9.46 20.35 -23.04
C ARG A 252 -8.38 19.38 -22.57
N TYR A 253 -7.82 18.64 -23.51
CA TYR A 253 -6.65 17.82 -23.25
C TYR A 253 -5.46 18.70 -22.81
N GLN A 254 -4.85 18.36 -21.68
CA GLN A 254 -3.65 19.02 -21.17
C GLN A 254 -2.77 17.98 -20.49
N LYS A 255 -1.53 17.82 -20.96
CA LYS A 255 -0.58 16.91 -20.30
C LYS A 255 -0.17 17.48 -18.96
N ASP A 256 0.08 16.62 -17.98
CA ASP A 256 0.53 17.09 -16.67
C ASP A 256 1.85 17.88 -16.70
N ALA A 257 2.78 17.53 -17.60
CA ALA A 257 4.02 18.29 -17.80
C ALA A 257 3.79 19.75 -18.26
N GLU A 258 2.63 20.06 -18.83
CA GLU A 258 2.24 21.40 -19.28
C GLU A 258 1.56 22.21 -18.16
N ARG A 259 1.28 21.58 -17.01
CA ARG A 259 0.75 22.24 -15.82
C ARG A 259 1.86 23.00 -15.11
N ILE A 260 1.56 24.18 -14.56
CA ILE A 260 2.53 24.93 -13.73
C ILE A 260 2.89 24.07 -12.51
N GLY A 261 4.15 23.67 -12.40
CA GLY A 261 4.62 22.73 -11.37
C GLY A 261 4.31 21.26 -11.66
N GLY A 262 4.04 20.91 -12.93
CA GLY A 262 3.57 19.62 -13.43
C GLY A 262 4.29 18.40 -12.86
N THR A 263 3.60 17.72 -11.95
CA THR A 263 3.84 16.33 -11.57
C THR A 263 2.72 15.51 -12.20
N ASP A 264 3.03 14.31 -12.66
CA ASP A 264 2.15 13.37 -13.37
C ASP A 264 1.06 12.78 -12.43
N SER A 265 0.22 13.63 -11.85
CA SER A 265 -0.76 13.30 -10.82
C SER A 265 -2.14 13.04 -11.41
N TRP A 266 -2.76 11.94 -11.01
CA TRP A 266 -4.14 11.67 -11.38
C TRP A 266 -5.09 12.64 -10.67
N THR A 267 -6.08 13.14 -11.40
CA THR A 267 -7.08 14.07 -10.89
C THR A 267 -8.36 13.32 -10.51
N MET A 268 -8.98 13.72 -9.40
CA MET A 268 -10.29 13.16 -9.03
C MET A 268 -11.36 13.58 -10.05
N PRO A 269 -12.34 12.70 -10.38
CA PRO A 269 -13.40 13.01 -11.35
C PRO A 269 -14.07 14.37 -11.19
N ASP A 270 -14.42 14.77 -9.97
CA ASP A 270 -15.09 16.05 -9.69
C ASP A 270 -14.16 17.26 -9.85
N GLU A 271 -12.86 17.07 -9.71
CA GLU A 271 -11.87 18.10 -9.99
C GLU A 271 -11.68 18.26 -11.50
N THR A 272 -11.53 17.17 -12.26
CA THR A 272 -11.43 17.20 -13.73
C THR A 272 -12.63 17.93 -14.33
N LEU A 273 -13.85 17.54 -13.93
CA LEU A 273 -15.09 18.16 -14.39
C LEU A 273 -15.18 19.66 -14.07
N ARG A 274 -14.68 20.09 -12.90
CA ARG A 274 -14.68 21.49 -12.47
C ARG A 274 -13.66 22.34 -13.23
N ARG A 275 -12.49 21.77 -13.49
CA ARG A 275 -11.38 22.44 -14.19
C ARG A 275 -11.60 22.51 -15.70
N GLY A 276 -12.33 21.54 -16.26
CA GLY A 276 -12.51 21.43 -17.71
C GLY A 276 -11.19 21.13 -18.44
N VAL A 277 -10.23 20.53 -17.74
CA VAL A 277 -8.92 20.12 -18.27
C VAL A 277 -8.45 18.84 -17.59
N GLY A 278 -7.72 18.02 -18.33
CA GLY A 278 -7.07 16.79 -17.88
C GLY A 278 -6.47 16.06 -19.08
N ASP A 279 -5.65 15.06 -18.84
CA ASP A 279 -5.15 14.14 -19.87
C ASP A 279 -5.97 12.84 -19.92
N CYS A 280 -5.36 11.74 -20.37
CA CYS A 280 -6.08 10.53 -20.75
C CYS A 280 -6.74 9.85 -19.56
N GLU A 281 -6.04 9.71 -18.45
CA GLU A 281 -6.54 9.07 -17.24
C GLU A 281 -7.54 9.96 -16.53
N ASP A 282 -7.29 11.27 -16.44
CA ASP A 282 -8.16 12.22 -15.76
C ASP A 282 -9.56 12.22 -16.39
N THR A 283 -9.59 12.33 -17.71
CA THR A 283 -10.85 12.37 -18.46
C THR A 283 -11.51 10.99 -18.51
N SER A 284 -10.75 9.90 -18.53
CA SER A 284 -11.30 8.54 -18.40
C SER A 284 -11.93 8.30 -17.04
N LEU A 285 -11.29 8.72 -15.95
CA LEU A 285 -11.83 8.65 -14.60
C LEU A 285 -13.12 9.46 -14.48
N ALA A 286 -13.15 10.68 -15.01
CA ALA A 286 -14.34 11.53 -15.04
C ALA A 286 -15.49 10.87 -15.82
N LEU A 287 -15.23 10.32 -17.01
CA LEU A 287 -16.23 9.62 -17.82
C LEU A 287 -16.78 8.39 -17.09
N ALA A 288 -15.90 7.55 -16.56
CA ALA A 288 -16.29 6.35 -15.84
C ALA A 288 -17.15 6.69 -14.62
N GLN A 289 -16.79 7.72 -13.85
CA GLN A 289 -17.58 8.17 -12.71
C GLN A 289 -19.00 8.59 -13.12
N LEU A 290 -19.14 9.41 -14.18
CA LEU A 290 -20.45 9.83 -14.67
C LEU A 290 -21.32 8.66 -15.14
N LEU A 291 -20.72 7.68 -15.83
CA LEU A 291 -21.43 6.50 -16.31
C LEU A 291 -21.78 5.52 -15.17
N LEU A 292 -20.89 5.31 -14.20
CA LEU A 292 -21.16 4.52 -12.99
C LEU A 292 -22.30 5.12 -12.17
N GLU A 293 -22.30 6.45 -11.98
CA GLU A 293 -23.40 7.17 -11.33
C GLU A 293 -24.73 6.98 -12.04
N ARG A 294 -24.71 6.64 -13.34
CA ARG A 294 -25.88 6.36 -14.17
C ARG A 294 -26.27 4.88 -14.24
N GLY A 295 -25.59 4.02 -13.48
CA GLY A 295 -25.85 2.59 -13.45
C GLY A 295 -25.27 1.80 -14.63
N TYR A 296 -24.43 2.43 -15.46
CA TYR A 296 -23.76 1.73 -16.55
C TYR A 296 -22.59 0.90 -16.03
N GLU A 297 -22.37 -0.25 -16.67
CA GLU A 297 -21.21 -1.09 -16.38
C GLU A 297 -20.02 -0.65 -17.22
N VAL A 298 -19.17 0.17 -16.62
CA VAL A 298 -17.99 0.77 -17.24
C VAL A 298 -16.73 0.44 -16.44
N ARG A 299 -15.60 0.32 -17.15
CA ARG A 299 -14.27 0.19 -16.55
C ARG A 299 -13.34 1.20 -17.19
N VAL A 300 -12.44 1.75 -16.39
CA VAL A 300 -11.26 2.47 -16.90
C VAL A 300 -10.22 1.43 -17.27
N VAL A 301 -9.57 1.62 -18.41
CA VAL A 301 -8.54 0.76 -18.95
C VAL A 301 -7.25 1.55 -19.08
N LEU A 302 -6.15 0.96 -18.64
CA LEU A 302 -4.81 1.43 -18.95
C LEU A 302 -4.12 0.46 -19.88
N GLY A 303 -3.37 0.99 -20.83
CA GLY A 303 -2.57 0.18 -21.73
C GLY A 303 -1.87 1.04 -22.75
N LYS A 304 -1.88 0.61 -24.00
CA LYS A 304 -1.22 1.30 -25.10
C LYS A 304 -2.20 1.69 -26.19
N HIS A 305 -2.19 2.96 -26.59
CA HIS A 305 -2.80 3.43 -27.82
C HIS A 305 -1.69 3.75 -28.83
N LYS A 306 -1.66 3.05 -29.97
CA LYS A 306 -0.62 3.18 -31.01
C LYS A 306 0.80 3.10 -30.46
N GLY A 307 1.00 2.22 -29.48
CA GLY A 307 2.29 1.97 -28.82
C GLY A 307 2.66 2.93 -27.69
N GLN A 308 1.87 3.98 -27.44
CA GLN A 308 2.09 4.93 -26.34
C GLN A 308 1.18 4.62 -25.15
N GLY A 309 1.67 4.84 -23.93
CA GLY A 309 0.86 4.69 -22.72
C GLY A 309 -0.40 5.56 -22.81
N HIS A 310 -1.56 4.98 -22.50
CA HIS A 310 -2.85 5.64 -22.67
C HIS A 310 -3.91 5.07 -21.73
N ALA A 311 -4.95 5.85 -21.48
CA ALA A 311 -6.11 5.48 -20.70
C ALA A 311 -7.41 5.76 -21.47
N TRP A 312 -8.38 4.86 -21.35
CA TRP A 312 -9.71 4.98 -21.98
C TRP A 312 -10.78 4.28 -21.16
N CYS A 313 -12.05 4.42 -21.53
CA CYS A 313 -13.15 3.66 -20.93
C CYS A 313 -13.63 2.54 -21.84
N VAL A 314 -14.07 1.43 -21.24
CA VAL A 314 -14.86 0.41 -21.92
C VAL A 314 -16.21 0.25 -21.25
N LEU A 315 -17.27 0.22 -22.04
CA LEU A 315 -18.66 0.09 -21.60
C LEU A 315 -19.23 -1.23 -22.09
N ARG A 316 -19.86 -1.99 -21.19
CA ARG A 316 -20.70 -3.14 -21.57
C ARG A 316 -22.17 -2.71 -21.63
N TRP A 317 -22.77 -2.81 -22.81
CA TRP A 317 -24.18 -2.46 -23.03
C TRP A 317 -24.81 -3.43 -24.04
N GLU A 318 -26.00 -3.97 -23.71
CA GLU A 318 -26.76 -4.88 -24.58
C GLU A 318 -25.95 -6.04 -25.18
N GLY A 319 -25.03 -6.62 -24.39
CA GLY A 319 -24.18 -7.73 -24.82
C GLY A 319 -23.00 -7.35 -25.72
N ALA A 320 -22.85 -6.06 -26.05
CA ALA A 320 -21.72 -5.52 -26.78
C ALA A 320 -20.75 -4.77 -25.85
N THR A 321 -19.50 -4.63 -26.31
CA THR A 321 -18.47 -3.86 -25.63
C THR A 321 -18.03 -2.69 -26.50
N TYR A 322 -18.16 -1.48 -25.96
CA TYR A 322 -17.85 -0.22 -26.62
C TYR A 322 -16.58 0.40 -26.04
N LEU A 323 -15.79 1.04 -26.89
CA LEU A 323 -14.62 1.83 -26.50
C LEU A 323 -15.02 3.30 -26.48
N LEU A 324 -14.72 4.01 -25.38
CA LEU A 324 -14.97 5.44 -25.24
C LEU A 324 -13.64 6.15 -25.01
N GLU A 325 -13.23 6.88 -26.05
CA GLU A 325 -11.99 7.66 -26.09
C GLU A 325 -12.28 9.13 -25.74
N THR A 326 -11.60 9.67 -24.73
CA THR A 326 -11.86 11.03 -24.23
C THR A 326 -10.87 12.08 -24.71
N THR A 327 -9.74 11.67 -25.30
CA THR A 327 -8.69 12.59 -25.77
C THR A 327 -8.72 12.84 -27.28
N SER A 328 -9.61 12.18 -28.00
CA SER A 328 -9.83 12.41 -29.44
C SER A 328 -10.98 13.37 -29.66
N SER A 329 -10.84 14.25 -30.66
CA SER A 329 -11.96 15.07 -31.15
C SER A 329 -12.96 14.26 -31.99
N GLN A 330 -12.65 13.00 -32.29
CA GLN A 330 -13.51 12.12 -33.07
C GLN A 330 -14.63 11.56 -32.19
N ILE A 331 -15.78 12.23 -32.22
CA ILE A 331 -17.04 11.71 -31.70
C ILE A 331 -17.80 11.06 -32.86
N PHE A 332 -18.18 9.80 -32.69
CA PHE A 332 -18.98 9.08 -33.67
C PHE A 332 -20.44 9.51 -33.56
N ALA A 333 -21.14 9.67 -34.70
CA ALA A 333 -22.46 10.32 -34.71
C ALA A 333 -23.54 9.54 -33.94
N ASP A 334 -23.55 8.20 -34.04
CA ASP A 334 -24.69 7.40 -33.58
C ASP A 334 -24.38 6.52 -32.36
N ARG A 335 -23.13 6.08 -32.21
CA ARG A 335 -22.66 5.21 -31.11
C ARG A 335 -21.15 5.26 -30.97
N PRO A 336 -20.58 4.92 -29.81
CA PRO A 336 -19.14 4.67 -29.73
C PRO A 336 -18.74 3.47 -30.59
N PRO A 337 -17.46 3.37 -30.99
CA PRO A 337 -16.97 2.22 -31.73
C PRO A 337 -16.99 0.99 -30.82
N LEU A 338 -17.24 -0.17 -31.42
CA LEU A 338 -17.03 -1.45 -30.75
C LEU A 338 -15.53 -1.65 -30.53
N VAL A 339 -15.15 -2.29 -29.44
CA VAL A 339 -13.73 -2.65 -29.21
C VAL A 339 -13.15 -3.49 -30.35
N THR A 340 -13.98 -4.29 -31.02
CA THR A 340 -13.59 -5.09 -32.20
C THR A 340 -13.33 -4.27 -33.46
N GLU A 341 -13.81 -3.03 -33.53
CA GLU A 341 -13.57 -2.10 -34.64
C GLU A 341 -12.23 -1.37 -34.47
N MET A 342 -11.76 -1.20 -33.22
CA MET A 342 -10.53 -0.47 -32.87
C MET A 342 -9.29 -1.38 -32.71
N LYS A 343 -9.32 -2.57 -33.34
CA LYS A 343 -8.30 -3.63 -33.19
C LYS A 343 -6.88 -3.11 -33.39
N PHE A 344 -5.97 -3.60 -32.55
CA PHE A 344 -4.52 -3.32 -32.54
C PHE A 344 -4.09 -1.90 -32.19
N ASP A 345 -4.96 -0.90 -32.39
CA ASP A 345 -4.68 0.46 -31.95
C ASP A 345 -4.71 0.57 -30.42
N TYR A 346 -5.61 -0.17 -29.76
CA TYR A 346 -5.76 -0.16 -28.30
C TYR A 346 -5.44 -1.52 -27.71
N VAL A 347 -4.32 -1.62 -27.00
CA VAL A 347 -3.85 -2.85 -26.34
C VAL A 347 -3.98 -2.67 -24.83
N PRO A 348 -4.93 -3.35 -24.17
CA PRO A 348 -5.15 -3.17 -22.74
C PRO A 348 -4.11 -3.95 -21.93
N ASP A 349 -3.68 -3.38 -20.80
CA ASP A 349 -2.78 -4.01 -19.82
C ASP A 349 -3.48 -4.19 -18.46
N TYR A 350 -4.22 -3.18 -18.02
CA TYR A 350 -4.97 -3.17 -16.77
C TYR A 350 -6.37 -2.59 -16.99
N GLN A 351 -7.32 -2.99 -16.16
CA GLN A 351 -8.61 -2.32 -16.08
C GLN A 351 -9.08 -2.26 -14.62
N PHE A 352 -9.94 -1.30 -14.30
CA PHE A 352 -10.50 -1.16 -12.98
C PHE A 352 -11.85 -0.45 -12.99
N ASP A 353 -12.60 -0.70 -11.93
CA ASP A 353 -13.81 0.05 -11.55
C ASP A 353 -13.66 0.50 -10.09
N ALA A 354 -14.73 1.06 -9.49
CA ALA A 354 -14.71 1.54 -8.11
C ALA A 354 -14.46 0.44 -7.06
N GLU A 355 -14.67 -0.82 -7.41
CA GLU A 355 -14.62 -1.96 -6.49
C GLU A 355 -13.49 -2.94 -6.78
N ARG A 356 -13.00 -3.03 -8.01
CA ARG A 356 -12.16 -4.14 -8.49
C ARG A 356 -11.06 -3.64 -9.41
N MET A 357 -9.92 -4.31 -9.31
CA MET A 357 -8.82 -4.24 -10.27
C MET A 357 -8.78 -5.54 -11.06
N TYR A 358 -8.53 -5.45 -12.36
CA TYR A 358 -8.39 -6.60 -13.22
C TYR A 358 -7.07 -6.52 -13.99
N PHE A 359 -6.32 -7.60 -13.90
CA PHE A 359 -5.00 -7.74 -14.46
C PHE A 359 -5.05 -8.76 -15.58
N LYS A 360 -4.48 -8.38 -16.70
CA LYS A 360 -4.36 -9.25 -17.86
C LYS A 360 -3.57 -10.51 -17.52
N ASN A 361 -4.05 -11.66 -17.96
CA ASN A 361 -3.42 -12.97 -17.68
C ASN A 361 -2.99 -13.72 -18.96
N PHE A 362 -2.90 -13.00 -20.08
CA PHE A 362 -2.53 -13.52 -21.39
C PHE A 362 -1.69 -12.49 -22.14
N ASP A 363 -0.98 -12.93 -23.17
CA ASP A 363 -0.20 -12.04 -24.03
C ASP A 363 -1.02 -11.60 -25.26
N GLY A 364 -0.82 -10.35 -25.69
CA GLY A 364 -1.43 -9.82 -26.91
C GLY A 364 -2.74 -9.05 -26.68
N TRP A 365 -3.60 -9.01 -27.69
CA TRP A 365 -4.82 -8.18 -27.70
C TRP A 365 -6.08 -9.01 -27.40
N THR A 366 -7.08 -8.42 -26.74
CA THR A 366 -8.41 -9.03 -26.55
C THR A 366 -9.52 -7.99 -26.74
N SER A 367 -10.69 -8.47 -27.19
CA SER A 367 -11.95 -7.72 -27.13
C SER A 367 -12.83 -8.14 -25.97
N GLU A 368 -12.48 -9.20 -25.24
CA GLU A 368 -13.29 -9.76 -24.15
C GLU A 368 -12.88 -9.15 -22.81
N TYR A 369 -13.17 -7.86 -22.61
CA TYR A 369 -12.85 -7.11 -21.39
C TYR A 369 -13.51 -7.67 -20.11
N TRP A 370 -14.55 -8.49 -20.25
CA TRP A 370 -15.27 -9.14 -19.14
C TRP A 370 -15.00 -10.63 -18.97
N SER A 371 -14.11 -11.21 -19.78
CA SER A 371 -13.79 -12.64 -19.69
C SER A 371 -12.86 -12.92 -18.53
N GLU A 372 -13.31 -13.73 -17.56
CA GLU A 372 -12.47 -14.19 -16.43
C GLU A 372 -11.28 -15.05 -16.91
N LYS A 373 -11.38 -15.60 -18.12
CA LYS A 373 -10.26 -16.29 -18.76
C LYS A 373 -9.12 -15.34 -19.11
N ASN A 374 -9.43 -14.07 -19.41
CA ASN A 374 -8.46 -13.06 -19.86
C ASN A 374 -8.05 -12.08 -18.75
N TRP A 375 -8.83 -12.02 -17.67
CA TRP A 375 -8.70 -11.02 -16.63
C TRP A 375 -8.76 -11.66 -15.24
N ALA A 376 -7.62 -11.67 -14.57
CA ALA A 376 -7.54 -12.04 -13.17
C ALA A 376 -8.04 -10.87 -12.31
N VAL A 377 -8.92 -11.13 -11.36
CA VAL A 377 -9.61 -10.07 -10.58
C VAL A 377 -9.09 -10.01 -9.15
N THR A 378 -8.93 -8.79 -8.63
CA THR A 378 -8.71 -8.53 -7.20
C THR A 378 -9.67 -7.44 -6.71
N ARG A 379 -9.98 -7.44 -5.41
CA ARG A 379 -10.76 -6.35 -4.81
C ARG A 379 -9.93 -5.06 -4.78
N GLY A 380 -10.48 -3.99 -5.32
CA GLY A 380 -9.89 -2.65 -5.42
C GLY A 380 -9.85 -1.88 -4.10
N ARG A 381 -10.85 -2.03 -3.24
CA ARG A 381 -10.85 -1.46 -1.88
C ARG A 381 -10.46 -2.53 -0.86
N SER A 382 -9.51 -2.20 0.02
CA SER A 382 -9.17 -3.05 1.16
C SER A 382 -10.39 -3.10 2.08
N SER A 383 -11.02 -4.26 2.22
CA SER A 383 -12.18 -4.46 3.10
C SER A 383 -11.77 -4.50 4.59
N LEU A 384 -10.90 -3.58 5.01
CA LEU A 384 -10.40 -3.46 6.39
C LEU A 384 -11.49 -3.03 7.40
N VAL A 385 -12.74 -2.87 6.96
CA VAL A 385 -13.88 -2.59 7.86
C VAL A 385 -14.56 -3.88 8.36
N ALA A 386 -14.21 -5.07 7.86
CA ALA A 386 -14.75 -6.33 8.38
C ALA A 386 -13.77 -7.02 9.36
N GLY A 387 -13.74 -6.50 10.59
CA GLY A 387 -13.62 -7.30 11.81
C GLY A 387 -12.44 -8.27 11.97
N VAL A 388 -11.46 -7.84 12.77
CA VAL A 388 -10.89 -8.70 13.80
C VAL A 388 -12.05 -9.17 14.70
N THR A 389 -12.65 -10.31 14.38
CA THR A 389 -13.38 -11.14 15.33
C THR A 389 -13.05 -12.59 15.02
N SER A 390 -12.19 -13.13 15.88
CA SER A 390 -12.23 -14.50 16.45
C SER A 390 -12.70 -15.64 15.55
N GLY A 391 -11.82 -16.63 15.40
CA GLY A 391 -12.19 -17.95 14.90
C GLY A 391 -13.40 -18.54 15.63
N PHE A 392 -14.38 -18.95 14.83
CA PHE A 392 -15.37 -19.94 15.23
C PHE A 392 -15.82 -20.66 13.96
N GLN A 393 -15.35 -21.91 13.78
CA GLN A 393 -16.00 -22.85 12.86
C GLN A 393 -17.16 -23.52 13.61
N PRO A 394 -18.41 -23.42 13.16
CA PRO A 394 -19.42 -24.40 13.51
C PRO A 394 -19.35 -25.55 12.51
N GLY A 395 -19.25 -26.75 13.06
CA GLY A 395 -19.10 -27.99 12.34
C GLY A 395 -20.32 -28.35 11.47
N ALA A 396 -20.03 -29.28 10.57
CA ALA A 396 -21.00 -30.07 9.84
C ALA A 396 -22.09 -30.61 10.78
N ASN A 397 -23.35 -30.43 10.38
CA ASN A 397 -24.31 -31.51 10.60
C ASN A 397 -25.39 -31.56 9.52
N ARG A 398 -25.71 -32.81 9.21
CA ARG A 398 -26.67 -33.28 8.20
C ARG A 398 -28.10 -32.95 8.64
N GLY A 399 -28.95 -32.65 7.67
CA GLY A 399 -30.39 -32.49 7.89
C GLY A 399 -31.15 -32.55 6.57
N SER A 400 -31.36 -33.76 6.07
CA SER A 400 -32.30 -34.10 5.00
C SER A 400 -33.72 -33.66 5.35
N VAL A 401 -34.41 -32.99 4.41
CA VAL A 401 -35.87 -32.81 4.42
C VAL A 401 -36.42 -33.30 3.07
N PRO A 402 -37.51 -34.10 3.06
CA PRO A 402 -37.95 -34.84 1.90
C PRO A 402 -38.87 -34.04 0.97
N ALA A 403 -38.96 -34.54 -0.27
CA ALA A 403 -39.90 -34.13 -1.29
C ALA A 403 -41.31 -34.70 -1.05
N SER A 404 -42.33 -33.88 -1.31
CA SER A 404 -43.72 -34.26 -1.69
C SER A 404 -44.37 -32.95 -2.18
N ALA A 405 -44.58 -32.74 -3.49
CA ALA A 405 -45.61 -33.28 -4.39
C ALA A 405 -46.99 -32.63 -4.22
N VAL A 406 -47.71 -32.51 -5.36
CA VAL A 406 -49.09 -32.02 -5.60
C VAL A 406 -49.16 -30.51 -5.95
N SER A 407 -49.76 -30.02 -7.04
CA SER A 407 -50.36 -30.60 -8.27
C SER A 407 -50.74 -29.46 -9.25
N HIS A 408 -50.77 -29.81 -10.53
CA HIS A 408 -51.59 -29.36 -11.67
C HIS A 408 -52.36 -28.01 -11.63
N GLY A 409 -52.21 -27.23 -12.70
CA GLY A 409 -53.11 -26.13 -13.05
C GLY A 409 -52.86 -25.52 -14.43
N HIS A 410 -53.53 -26.09 -15.44
CA HIS A 410 -53.98 -25.60 -16.75
C HIS A 410 -53.40 -24.35 -17.46
N ASP A 411 -53.13 -24.60 -18.75
CA ASP A 411 -53.31 -23.78 -19.96
C ASP A 411 -54.08 -22.45 -19.85
N ALA A 412 -53.49 -21.39 -20.44
CA ALA A 412 -54.21 -20.50 -21.37
C ALA A 412 -53.23 -19.78 -22.30
N SER A 413 -53.40 -20.01 -23.59
CA SER A 413 -52.69 -19.39 -24.71
C SER A 413 -53.32 -18.05 -25.14
N MET A 414 -52.54 -17.31 -25.95
CA MET A 414 -52.92 -16.27 -26.95
C MET A 414 -52.98 -14.80 -26.48
N PRO A 415 -52.84 -13.81 -27.40
CA PRO A 415 -51.99 -13.74 -28.60
C PRO A 415 -51.20 -12.41 -28.69
N GLY A 416 -50.16 -12.37 -29.54
CA GLY A 416 -49.45 -11.14 -29.90
C GLY A 416 -50.18 -10.28 -30.94
N PRO A 417 -49.70 -9.06 -31.24
CA PRO A 417 -50.07 -8.35 -32.44
C PRO A 417 -48.93 -8.29 -33.47
N HIS A 418 -49.34 -8.55 -34.71
CA HIS A 418 -48.58 -8.39 -35.95
C HIS A 418 -48.54 -6.92 -36.42
N LEU A 419 -47.38 -6.56 -36.99
CA LEU A 419 -47.16 -5.73 -38.20
C LEU A 419 -47.63 -4.26 -38.24
N ALA A 420 -46.66 -3.36 -38.41
CA ALA A 420 -46.71 -2.35 -39.47
C ALA A 420 -45.31 -2.14 -40.08
N LYS A 421 -45.18 -2.48 -41.35
CA LYS A 421 -44.07 -2.09 -42.23
C LYS A 421 -44.39 -0.71 -42.79
N SER A 422 -43.46 0.23 -42.72
CA SER A 422 -43.46 1.43 -43.57
C SER A 422 -42.11 1.56 -44.27
N SER A 423 -42.15 1.32 -45.57
CA SER A 423 -41.13 1.63 -46.55
C SER A 423 -40.97 3.14 -46.71
N GLY A 424 -39.72 3.63 -46.69
CA GLY A 424 -39.37 5.01 -47.03
C GLY A 424 -38.01 5.03 -47.73
N THR A 425 -38.05 5.04 -49.05
CA THR A 425 -36.90 5.25 -49.94
C THR A 425 -36.63 6.75 -50.06
N VAL A 426 -35.40 7.22 -49.83
CA VAL A 426 -34.98 8.58 -50.20
C VAL A 426 -33.61 8.50 -50.90
N HIS A 427 -33.60 8.95 -52.16
CA HIS A 427 -32.43 9.32 -52.95
C HIS A 427 -32.03 10.78 -52.66
N GLY A 428 -30.74 11.09 -52.72
CA GLY A 428 -30.19 12.46 -52.76
C GLY A 428 -28.71 12.46 -52.41
N SER A 429 -27.83 12.21 -53.37
CA SER A 429 -27.09 13.19 -54.18
C SER A 429 -25.88 13.81 -53.47
N VAL A 430 -24.72 13.36 -53.93
CA VAL A 430 -23.41 14.01 -53.86
C VAL A 430 -23.50 15.40 -54.51
N ASP A 431 -22.97 16.44 -53.86
CA ASP A 431 -22.06 17.39 -54.51
C ASP A 431 -21.47 18.44 -53.54
N ARG A 432 -20.14 18.57 -53.64
CA ARG A 432 -19.18 19.57 -53.15
C ARG A 432 -18.59 19.43 -51.74
#